data_AF-A0A7C2JTW5-F1
#
_entry.id   AF-A0A7C2JTW5-F1
#
_cell.length_a   1.000
_cell.length_b   1.000
_cell.length_c   1.000
_cell.angle_alpha   90.00
_cell.angle_beta   90.00
_cell.angle_gamma   90.00
#
_symmetry.space_group_name_H-M   'P 1'
#
loop_
_entity.id
_entity.type
_entity.pdbx_description
1 polymer ?
#
loop_
_entity_poly.entity_id
_entity_poly.type
_entity_poly.pdbx_seq_one_letter_code
_entity_poly.pdbx_strand_id
1 'polypeptide(L)'
;MQKQVAFYSSISAAARAVAVAAIGVAFAATAAAQSAAPELAARDWKVPRLADGKPDLQGIWTNKTITPFERPAELADKEFFTREEAEAYVARTLERTNRDNRTDDVNDVLSAYNAFWWDSGTSLLPSMRTSIVVDPPTGRIPPLTPERSAALAAQRAAIEERCKRPGCAVANSGALAPADEPEALDLMTRCISFGTVIPMLPSAYNNNYQIVQTEGMVAINTEMVHQVRRIPTDGKPHLPSHVRQWFGDPRGRWEGDTLVVETTNFKGEFFGRMAAADENLRVVERFTRVGPDVLLYQFTVDDPTAWTAPWSGEIPLTRIDDLLYEYACHEGNRGMENILRAARQEIRAAGER
;
A
#
# COMPACT_ATOMS: atom_id res chain seq x y z
N MET A 1 -19.64 -40.52 -66.81
CA MET A 1 -21.01 -40.08 -67.11
C MET A 1 -21.24 -38.72 -66.46
N GLN A 2 -21.80 -37.80 -67.23
CA GLN A 2 -22.07 -36.40 -66.93
C GLN A 2 -22.84 -36.18 -65.61
N LYS A 3 -22.57 -35.09 -64.89
CA LYS A 3 -23.39 -33.85 -64.92
C LYS A 3 -22.87 -32.80 -63.91
N GLN A 4 -22.66 -31.60 -64.44
CA GLN A 4 -22.65 -30.33 -63.72
C GLN A 4 -24.00 -30.08 -63.02
N VAL A 5 -24.00 -29.42 -61.86
CA VAL A 5 -24.82 -28.21 -61.57
C VAL A 5 -24.13 -27.46 -60.43
N ALA A 6 -23.76 -26.20 -60.68
CA ALA A 6 -23.44 -25.20 -59.67
C ALA A 6 -24.73 -24.44 -59.30
N PHE A 7 -24.91 -24.07 -58.03
CA PHE A 7 -25.72 -22.89 -57.68
C PHE A 7 -25.22 -22.27 -56.36
N TYR A 8 -24.97 -20.97 -56.44
CA TYR A 8 -24.60 -20.05 -55.36
C TYR A 8 -25.85 -19.58 -54.60
N SER A 9 -25.78 -19.45 -53.27
CA SER A 9 -26.34 -18.34 -52.47
C SER A 9 -25.82 -18.46 -51.02
N SER A 10 -24.78 -17.73 -50.63
CA SER A 10 -24.85 -16.49 -49.82
C SER A 10 -25.40 -16.67 -48.40
N ILE A 11 -24.53 -16.54 -47.39
CA ILE A 11 -24.58 -15.58 -46.26
C ILE A 11 -23.55 -15.99 -45.19
N SER A 12 -22.59 -15.09 -44.97
CA SER A 12 -21.82 -14.81 -43.74
C SER A 12 -21.10 -15.94 -42.99
N ALA A 13 -19.78 -16.01 -43.15
CA ALA A 13 -18.87 -16.46 -42.09
C ALA A 13 -17.51 -15.74 -42.17
N ALA A 14 -17.55 -14.41 -42.14
CA ALA A 14 -16.40 -13.61 -41.72
C ALA A 14 -16.63 -13.27 -40.24
N ALA A 15 -15.79 -13.83 -39.35
CA ALA A 15 -15.40 -13.32 -38.02
C ALA A 15 -15.13 -14.47 -37.04
N ARG A 16 -13.89 -14.98 -37.04
CA ARG A 16 -13.25 -15.52 -35.83
C ARG A 16 -11.82 -15.01 -35.76
N ALA A 17 -11.70 -13.71 -35.58
CA ALA A 17 -10.55 -13.06 -34.95
C ALA A 17 -11.15 -12.17 -33.87
N VAL A 18 -11.49 -12.77 -32.71
CA VAL A 18 -11.95 -12.00 -31.56
C VAL A 18 -10.71 -11.50 -30.84
N ALA A 19 -10.54 -10.19 -30.97
CA ALA A 19 -9.65 -9.28 -30.28
C ALA A 19 -9.14 -9.75 -28.90
N VAL A 20 -7.84 -10.01 -28.83
CA VAL A 20 -7.04 -9.76 -27.62
C VAL A 20 -6.50 -8.33 -27.77
N ALA A 21 -7.35 -7.33 -27.53
CA ALA A 21 -6.93 -5.93 -27.44
C ALA A 21 -8.02 -5.09 -26.78
N ALA A 22 -7.60 -4.25 -25.84
CA ALA A 22 -8.33 -3.10 -25.28
C ALA A 22 -9.33 -3.32 -24.12
N ILE A 23 -8.88 -3.94 -23.01
CA ILE A 23 -9.50 -3.70 -21.68
C ILE A 23 -8.65 -2.72 -20.82
N GLY A 24 -7.44 -2.35 -21.24
CA GLY A 24 -6.50 -1.58 -20.40
C GLY A 24 -6.67 -0.06 -20.32
N VAL A 25 -7.58 0.57 -21.07
CA VAL A 25 -7.61 2.06 -21.19
C VAL A 25 -8.78 2.72 -20.44
N ALA A 26 -9.84 1.98 -20.10
CA ALA A 26 -11.05 2.59 -19.54
C ALA A 26 -11.00 2.84 -18.01
N PHE A 27 -10.14 2.15 -17.26
CA PHE A 27 -10.13 2.24 -15.79
C PHE A 27 -9.29 3.38 -15.20
N ALA A 28 -8.39 3.99 -15.97
CA ALA A 28 -7.59 5.13 -15.50
C ALA A 28 -8.36 6.47 -15.48
N ALA A 29 -9.51 6.55 -16.16
CA ALA A 29 -10.24 7.80 -16.35
C ALA A 29 -11.18 8.17 -15.19
N THR A 30 -11.63 7.21 -14.37
CA THR A 30 -12.59 7.48 -13.28
C THR A 30 -11.93 8.13 -12.05
N ALA A 31 -10.69 7.75 -11.71
CA ALA A 31 -9.97 8.36 -10.59
C ALA A 31 -9.61 9.84 -10.82
N ALA A 32 -9.51 10.28 -12.08
CA ALA A 32 -9.18 11.67 -12.41
C ALA A 32 -10.29 12.67 -12.00
N ALA A 33 -11.55 12.21 -11.88
CA ALA A 33 -12.69 13.08 -11.56
C ALA A 33 -12.80 13.48 -10.08
N GLN A 34 -11.99 12.88 -9.18
CA GLN A 34 -12.05 13.10 -7.73
C GLN A 34 -10.70 13.55 -7.12
N SER A 35 -9.75 14.03 -7.93
CA SER A 35 -8.44 14.45 -7.41
C SER A 35 -8.50 15.80 -6.69
N ALA A 36 -7.80 15.95 -5.56
CA ALA A 36 -7.58 17.26 -4.93
C ALA A 36 -6.44 18.07 -5.59
N ALA A 37 -5.89 17.63 -6.73
CA ALA A 37 -4.82 18.34 -7.43
C ALA A 37 -5.08 19.84 -7.67
N PRO A 38 -6.28 20.28 -8.10
CA PRO A 38 -6.54 21.70 -8.33
C PRO A 38 -6.54 22.54 -7.05
N GLU A 39 -6.97 21.96 -5.93
CA GLU A 39 -7.01 22.65 -4.63
C GLU A 39 -5.61 22.78 -4.01
N LEU A 40 -4.76 21.77 -4.23
CA LEU A 40 -3.39 21.72 -3.72
C LEU A 40 -2.39 22.46 -4.62
N ALA A 41 -2.78 22.85 -5.83
CA ALA A 41 -1.90 23.49 -6.80
C ALA A 41 -1.48 24.90 -6.33
N ALA A 42 -0.18 25.12 -6.24
CA ALA A 42 0.37 26.45 -5.96
C ALA A 42 0.11 27.39 -7.16
N ARG A 43 -0.45 28.57 -6.88
CA ARG A 43 -0.73 29.58 -7.91
C ARG A 43 0.56 30.12 -8.52
N ASP A 44 0.55 30.30 -9.84
CA ASP A 44 1.68 30.82 -10.65
C ASP A 44 3.01 30.09 -10.48
N TRP A 45 2.98 28.89 -9.89
CA TRP A 45 4.16 28.10 -9.65
C TRP A 45 4.51 27.26 -10.89
N LYS A 46 5.78 27.25 -11.24
CA LYS A 46 6.31 26.44 -12.33
C LYS A 46 7.03 25.23 -11.77
N VAL A 47 6.64 24.06 -12.24
CA VAL A 47 7.26 22.80 -11.86
C VAL A 47 8.76 22.84 -12.24
N PRO A 48 9.68 22.66 -11.29
CA PRO A 48 11.11 22.55 -11.58
C PRO A 48 11.35 21.31 -12.46
N ARG A 49 12.33 21.40 -13.35
CA ARG A 49 12.64 20.33 -14.31
C ARG A 49 14.11 19.95 -14.24
N LEU A 50 14.38 18.67 -14.41
CA LEU A 50 15.73 18.14 -14.59
C LEU A 50 16.26 18.45 -15.99
N ALA A 51 17.53 18.12 -16.25
CA ALA A 51 18.20 18.38 -17.53
C ALA A 51 17.52 17.68 -18.72
N ASP A 52 16.83 16.55 -18.48
CA ASP A 52 16.05 15.80 -19.47
C ASP A 52 14.61 16.37 -19.68
N GLY A 53 14.29 17.49 -19.03
CA GLY A 53 13.00 18.17 -19.11
C GLY A 53 11.89 17.54 -18.27
N LYS A 54 12.17 16.45 -17.54
CA LYS A 54 11.17 15.81 -16.66
C LYS A 54 10.98 16.62 -15.37
N PRO A 55 9.78 16.62 -14.78
CA PRO A 55 9.53 17.18 -13.45
C PRO A 55 10.53 16.67 -12.41
N ASP A 56 11.09 17.60 -11.66
CA ASP A 56 11.94 17.29 -10.51
C ASP A 56 11.07 16.95 -9.29
N LEU A 57 11.01 15.66 -8.99
CA LEU A 57 10.36 15.05 -7.83
C LEU A 57 11.36 14.74 -6.71
N GLN A 58 12.64 15.09 -6.87
CA GLN A 58 13.67 14.73 -5.90
C GLN A 58 13.43 15.43 -4.55
N GLY A 59 13.91 14.76 -3.52
CA GLY A 59 13.86 15.23 -2.14
C GLY A 59 13.40 14.14 -1.18
N ILE A 60 13.19 14.57 0.06
CA ILE A 60 12.64 13.73 1.11
C ILE A 60 11.21 14.18 1.36
N TRP A 61 10.31 13.20 1.37
CA TRP A 61 8.87 13.37 1.40
C TRP A 61 8.31 12.58 2.58
N THR A 62 7.35 13.16 3.30
CA THR A 62 6.63 12.46 4.35
C THR A 62 5.15 12.32 4.01
N ASN A 63 4.55 11.18 4.38
CA ASN A 63 3.11 10.93 4.24
C ASN A 63 2.37 10.92 5.59
N LYS A 64 3.05 11.27 6.70
CA LYS A 64 2.46 11.18 8.04
C LYS A 64 1.21 12.05 8.16
N THR A 65 0.13 11.47 8.67
CA THR A 65 -1.17 12.11 8.78
C THR A 65 -2.06 11.36 9.75
N ILE A 66 -2.90 12.10 10.46
CA ILE A 66 -4.00 11.52 11.24
C ILE A 66 -5.31 11.42 10.44
N THR A 67 -5.29 11.75 9.14
CA THR A 67 -6.44 11.49 8.26
C THR A 67 -6.75 10.00 8.23
N PRO A 68 -8.01 9.60 8.48
CA PRO A 68 -8.42 8.21 8.43
C PRO A 68 -8.07 7.56 7.09
N PHE A 69 -7.63 6.29 7.12
CA PHE A 69 -7.45 5.55 5.88
C PHE A 69 -8.79 5.37 5.14
N GLU A 70 -9.81 4.91 5.87
CA GLU A 70 -11.18 4.80 5.41
C GLU A 70 -12.07 5.80 6.15
N ARG A 71 -13.08 6.32 5.47
CA ARG A 71 -14.00 7.33 6.02
C ARG A 71 -14.76 6.76 7.22
N PRO A 72 -14.67 7.37 8.41
CA PRO A 72 -15.44 6.97 9.58
C PRO A 72 -16.95 6.94 9.28
N ALA A 73 -17.69 6.03 9.93
CA ALA A 73 -19.11 5.80 9.62
C ALA A 73 -19.94 7.06 9.94
N GLU A 74 -19.55 7.78 10.98
CA GLU A 74 -20.12 9.06 11.40
C GLU A 74 -19.88 10.20 10.41
N LEU A 75 -18.98 10.01 9.43
CA LEU A 75 -18.66 10.98 8.38
C LEU A 75 -19.13 10.51 6.99
N ALA A 76 -19.91 9.42 6.87
CA ALA A 76 -20.24 8.71 5.62
C ALA A 76 -20.29 9.58 4.33
N ASP A 77 -21.25 10.51 4.22
CA ASP A 77 -21.46 11.34 3.02
C ASP A 77 -20.66 12.66 3.02
N LYS A 78 -19.78 12.82 4.01
CA LYS A 78 -18.99 14.01 4.22
C LYS A 78 -17.57 13.79 3.72
N GLU A 79 -17.32 14.15 2.48
CA GLU A 79 -16.02 13.98 1.84
C GLU A 79 -14.94 14.91 2.44
N PHE A 80 -15.32 16.11 2.87
CA PHE A 80 -14.41 17.13 3.39
C PHE A 80 -14.88 17.67 4.74
N PHE A 81 -13.93 17.90 5.64
CA PHE A 81 -14.17 18.68 6.85
C PHE A 81 -14.30 20.17 6.51
N THR A 82 -15.15 20.90 7.25
CA THR A 82 -14.92 22.35 7.40
C THR A 82 -13.66 22.56 8.24
N ARG A 83 -13.13 23.79 8.24
CA ARG A 83 -11.95 24.13 9.03
C ARG A 83 -12.18 23.87 10.53
N GLU A 84 -13.34 24.26 11.05
CA GLU A 84 -13.69 24.10 12.46
C GLU A 84 -13.80 22.63 12.85
N GLU A 85 -14.35 21.80 11.97
CA GLU A 85 -14.47 20.37 12.20
C GLU A 85 -13.12 19.66 12.12
N ALA A 86 -12.26 20.07 11.19
CA ALA A 86 -10.89 19.60 11.09
C ALA A 86 -10.13 19.89 12.38
N GLU A 87 -10.19 21.13 12.88
CA GLU A 87 -9.55 21.53 14.14
C GLU A 87 -10.08 20.69 15.33
N ALA A 88 -11.39 20.51 15.42
CA ALA A 88 -12.00 19.70 16.47
C ALA A 88 -11.66 18.20 16.35
N TYR A 89 -11.57 17.67 15.13
CA TYR A 89 -11.19 16.29 14.86
C TYR A 89 -9.73 16.04 15.24
N VAL A 90 -8.83 16.95 14.86
CA VAL A 90 -7.40 16.90 15.21
C VAL A 90 -7.25 16.90 16.73
N ALA A 91 -7.87 17.85 17.42
CA ALA A 91 -7.78 17.96 18.89
C ALA A 91 -8.22 16.67 19.59
N ARG A 92 -9.42 16.14 19.25
CA ARG A 92 -9.92 14.87 19.82
C ARG A 92 -9.05 13.68 19.48
N THR A 93 -8.50 13.63 18.27
CA THR A 93 -7.66 12.51 17.83
C THR A 93 -6.35 12.51 18.60
N LEU A 94 -5.67 13.65 18.71
CA LEU A 94 -4.42 13.78 19.46
C LEU A 94 -4.60 13.43 20.94
N GLU A 95 -5.70 13.85 21.56
CA GLU A 95 -6.03 13.47 22.94
C GLU A 95 -6.22 11.95 23.08
N ARG A 96 -7.01 11.35 22.18
CA ARG A 96 -7.34 9.92 22.21
C ARG A 96 -6.14 9.02 21.91
N THR A 97 -5.27 9.43 20.99
CA THR A 97 -4.11 8.64 20.56
C THR A 97 -2.86 8.97 21.35
N ASN A 98 -2.94 9.84 22.36
CA ASN A 98 -1.82 10.16 23.21
C ASN A 98 -1.37 8.92 24.00
N ARG A 99 -0.24 8.34 23.60
CA ARG A 99 0.35 7.15 24.24
C ARG A 99 1.09 7.46 25.54
N ASP A 100 1.20 8.74 25.93
CA ASP A 100 1.67 9.12 27.25
C ASP A 100 0.58 8.98 28.32
N ASN A 101 -0.68 8.78 27.91
CA ASN A 101 -1.78 8.49 28.83
C ASN A 101 -1.59 7.10 29.43
N ARG A 102 -1.18 7.07 30.70
CA ARG A 102 -1.01 5.84 31.47
C ARG A 102 -2.36 5.20 31.77
N THR A 103 -2.39 3.87 31.70
CA THR A 103 -3.52 3.05 32.16
C THR A 103 -3.11 2.24 33.39
N ASP A 104 -4.08 1.78 34.18
CA ASP A 104 -3.84 0.93 35.35
C ASP A 104 -3.93 -0.58 35.00
N ASP A 105 -3.78 -0.93 33.72
CA ASP A 105 -3.89 -2.30 33.22
C ASP A 105 -2.59 -2.78 32.57
N VAL A 106 -2.57 -4.06 32.15
CA VAL A 106 -1.41 -4.67 31.50
C VAL A 106 -0.99 -3.95 30.20
N ASN A 107 -1.91 -3.19 29.57
CA ASN A 107 -1.62 -2.48 28.33
C ASN A 107 -0.68 -1.30 28.55
N ASP A 108 -0.58 -0.76 29.76
CA ASP A 108 0.39 0.28 30.13
C ASP A 108 1.83 -0.21 30.00
N VAL A 109 2.09 -1.47 30.35
CA VAL A 109 3.41 -2.12 30.23
C VAL A 109 3.63 -2.68 28.82
N LEU A 110 2.58 -3.20 28.18
CA LEU A 110 2.67 -3.78 26.83
C LEU A 110 2.77 -2.73 25.72
N SER A 111 2.43 -1.47 26.02
CA SER A 111 2.65 -0.35 25.10
C SER A 111 4.14 0.00 25.07
N ALA A 112 4.87 -0.66 24.17
CA ALA A 112 6.34 -0.61 24.12
C ALA A 112 6.97 0.79 24.05
N TYR A 113 6.24 1.79 23.53
CA TYR A 113 6.74 3.16 23.38
C TYR A 113 5.71 4.23 23.74
N ASN A 114 6.21 5.32 24.33
CA ASN A 114 5.48 6.55 24.61
C ASN A 114 5.24 7.37 23.32
N ALA A 115 4.45 8.45 23.39
CA ALA A 115 3.99 9.18 22.19
C ALA A 115 5.13 9.75 21.33
N PHE A 116 6.28 10.06 21.95
CA PHE A 116 7.46 10.59 21.25
C PHE A 116 7.98 9.70 20.11
N TRP A 117 7.94 8.37 20.27
CA TRP A 117 8.46 7.45 19.26
C TRP A 117 7.45 7.09 18.16
N TRP A 118 6.21 7.55 18.27
CA TRP A 118 5.19 7.33 17.25
C TRP A 118 5.13 8.54 16.31
N ASP A 119 5.52 8.34 15.05
CA ASP A 119 5.48 9.37 14.01
C ASP A 119 4.25 9.21 13.11
N SER A 120 3.07 9.03 13.72
CA SER A 120 1.79 8.90 13.01
C SER A 120 1.32 10.23 12.39
N GLY A 121 2.01 11.34 12.67
CA GLY A 121 1.63 12.70 12.29
C GLY A 121 0.66 13.33 13.29
N THR A 122 0.45 14.64 13.15
CA THR A 122 -0.42 15.43 14.05
C THR A 122 -1.45 16.27 13.31
N SER A 123 -1.48 16.16 11.99
CA SER A 123 -2.29 16.99 11.10
C SER A 123 -3.09 16.12 10.14
N LEU A 124 -4.22 16.64 9.66
CA LEU A 124 -4.92 16.08 8.52
C LEU A 124 -4.15 16.38 7.22
N LEU A 125 -4.51 15.67 6.15
CA LEU A 125 -4.07 16.03 4.80
C LEU A 125 -4.52 17.46 4.46
N PRO A 126 -3.70 18.24 3.72
CA PRO A 126 -4.03 19.62 3.37
C PRO A 126 -5.34 19.78 2.59
N SER A 127 -5.81 18.74 1.92
CA SER A 127 -7.10 18.71 1.21
C SER A 127 -8.31 18.63 2.14
N MET A 128 -8.14 18.54 3.47
CA MET A 128 -9.21 18.42 4.46
C MET A 128 -10.18 17.24 4.22
N ARG A 129 -9.77 16.23 3.45
CA ARG A 129 -10.54 15.01 3.22
C ARG A 129 -10.73 14.24 4.52
N THR A 130 -11.89 13.60 4.63
CA THR A 130 -12.24 12.73 5.77
C THR A 130 -11.69 11.30 5.63
N SER A 131 -11.04 10.98 4.50
CA SER A 131 -10.41 9.69 4.22
C SER A 131 -9.25 9.79 3.22
N ILE A 132 -8.31 8.84 3.27
CA ILE A 132 -7.28 8.63 2.23
C ILE A 132 -7.88 7.92 1.01
N VAL A 133 -8.73 6.92 1.22
CA VAL A 133 -9.50 6.30 0.12
C VAL A 133 -10.46 7.34 -0.43
N VAL A 134 -10.43 7.55 -1.75
CA VAL A 134 -11.26 8.53 -2.47
C VAL A 134 -12.25 7.86 -3.41
N ASP A 135 -11.88 6.71 -3.98
CA ASP A 135 -12.72 5.91 -4.86
C ASP A 135 -12.78 4.46 -4.33
N PRO A 136 -13.95 3.89 -4.03
CA PRO A 136 -15.30 4.44 -4.20
C PRO A 136 -15.56 5.75 -3.44
N PRO A 137 -16.54 6.58 -3.87
CA PRO A 137 -16.87 7.86 -3.24
C PRO A 137 -17.23 7.76 -1.76
N THR A 138 -17.59 6.56 -1.28
CA THR A 138 -17.83 6.25 0.14
C THR A 138 -16.58 6.43 1.01
N GLY A 139 -15.40 6.57 0.39
CA GLY A 139 -14.11 6.69 1.07
C GLY A 139 -13.72 5.42 1.81
N ARG A 140 -14.24 4.27 1.39
CA ARG A 140 -14.03 2.96 2.01
C ARG A 140 -13.59 1.96 0.97
N ILE A 141 -12.74 1.00 1.36
CA ILE A 141 -12.35 -0.06 0.43
C ILE A 141 -13.60 -0.91 0.10
N PRO A 142 -13.75 -1.37 -1.15
CA PRO A 142 -14.79 -2.31 -1.52
C PRO A 142 -14.74 -3.57 -0.63
N PRO A 143 -15.87 -4.28 -0.46
CA PRO A 143 -15.85 -5.55 0.24
C PRO A 143 -14.94 -6.56 -0.46
N LEU A 144 -14.44 -7.52 0.32
CA LEU A 144 -13.74 -8.67 -0.24
C LEU A 144 -14.67 -9.52 -1.10
N THR A 145 -14.10 -10.24 -2.06
CA THR A 145 -14.84 -11.30 -2.76
C THR A 145 -15.28 -12.38 -1.76
N PRO A 146 -16.43 -13.05 -1.98
CA PRO A 146 -16.83 -14.18 -1.14
C PRO A 146 -15.74 -15.25 -1.03
N GLU A 147 -15.04 -15.52 -2.13
CA GLU A 147 -13.95 -16.49 -2.22
C GLU A 147 -12.77 -16.07 -1.35
N ARG A 148 -12.33 -14.81 -1.42
CA ARG A 148 -11.23 -14.32 -0.59
C ARG A 148 -11.60 -14.27 0.88
N SER A 149 -12.81 -13.82 1.20
CA SER A 149 -13.32 -13.80 2.57
C SER A 149 -13.31 -15.21 3.17
N ALA A 150 -13.80 -16.21 2.42
CA ALA A 150 -13.79 -17.61 2.84
C ALA A 150 -12.36 -18.16 2.98
N ALA A 151 -11.45 -17.83 2.06
CA ALA A 151 -10.05 -18.26 2.11
C ALA A 151 -9.32 -17.71 3.35
N LEU A 152 -9.48 -16.41 3.65
CA LEU A 152 -8.89 -15.78 4.84
C LEU A 152 -9.49 -16.36 6.13
N ALA A 153 -10.81 -16.59 6.16
CA ALA A 153 -11.46 -17.23 7.30
C ALA A 153 -10.94 -18.67 7.52
N ALA A 154 -10.77 -19.45 6.45
CA ALA A 154 -10.21 -20.79 6.51
C ALA A 154 -8.75 -20.78 6.97
N GLN A 155 -7.93 -19.86 6.46
CA GLN A 155 -6.54 -19.67 6.90
C GLN A 155 -6.48 -19.35 8.39
N ARG A 156 -7.28 -18.40 8.86
CA ARG A 156 -7.38 -18.03 10.27
C ARG A 156 -7.79 -19.22 11.13
N ALA A 157 -8.84 -19.94 10.75
CA ALA A 157 -9.31 -21.12 11.49
C ALA A 157 -8.25 -22.23 11.55
N ALA A 158 -7.52 -22.47 10.45
CA ALA A 158 -6.44 -23.45 10.41
C ALA A 158 -5.27 -23.06 11.32
N ILE A 159 -4.95 -21.77 11.40
CA ILE A 159 -3.94 -21.22 12.31
C ILE A 159 -4.41 -21.36 13.77
N GLU A 160 -5.65 -20.96 14.08
CA GLU A 160 -6.23 -21.08 15.41
C GLU A 160 -6.24 -22.53 15.89
N GLU A 161 -6.62 -23.48 15.04
CA GLU A 161 -6.56 -24.92 15.34
C GLU A 161 -5.13 -25.38 15.61
N ARG A 162 -4.19 -25.00 14.72
CA ARG A 162 -2.78 -25.35 14.87
C ARG A 162 -2.16 -24.74 16.12
N CYS A 163 -2.70 -23.64 16.64
CA CYS A 163 -2.21 -22.98 17.83
C CYS A 163 -2.90 -23.39 19.13
N LYS A 164 -3.70 -24.46 19.11
CA LYS A 164 -4.13 -25.16 20.33
C LYS A 164 -3.01 -25.99 20.97
N ARG A 165 -2.01 -26.39 20.18
CA ARG A 165 -0.77 -27.00 20.70
C ARG A 165 0.23 -25.92 21.14
N PRO A 166 1.18 -26.25 22.03
CA PRO A 166 2.20 -25.30 22.48
C PRO A 166 3.11 -24.83 21.33
N GLY A 167 3.77 -23.70 21.52
CA GLY A 167 4.74 -23.18 20.55
C GLY A 167 4.16 -22.24 19.49
N CYS A 168 3.09 -21.52 19.83
CA CYS A 168 2.62 -20.41 19.01
C CYS A 168 2.97 -19.06 19.64
N ALA A 169 3.13 -18.04 18.80
CA ALA A 169 3.42 -16.68 19.22
C ALA A 169 2.54 -15.69 18.45
N VAL A 170 2.33 -14.53 19.05
CA VAL A 170 1.67 -13.42 18.35
C VAL A 170 2.71 -12.74 17.46
N ALA A 171 2.47 -12.78 16.15
CA ALA A 171 3.27 -12.11 15.14
C ALA A 171 3.18 -10.58 15.27
N ASN A 172 4.08 -9.85 14.60
CA ASN A 172 4.03 -8.38 14.61
C ASN A 172 2.72 -7.83 14.00
N SER A 173 2.03 -8.61 13.18
CA SER A 173 0.69 -8.29 12.65
C SER A 173 -0.43 -8.39 13.70
N GLY A 174 -0.14 -8.88 14.91
CA GLY A 174 -1.12 -9.20 15.95
C GLY A 174 -1.81 -10.54 15.74
N ALA A 175 -1.52 -11.25 14.64
CA ALA A 175 -2.07 -12.58 14.40
C ALA A 175 -1.28 -13.64 15.18
N LEU A 176 -1.98 -14.62 15.74
CA LEU A 176 -1.35 -15.81 16.31
C LEU A 176 -0.74 -16.63 15.16
N ALA A 177 0.47 -17.16 15.34
CA ALA A 177 1.12 -18.01 14.35
C ALA A 177 2.00 -19.07 15.03
N PRO A 178 2.15 -20.26 14.44
CA PRO A 178 3.12 -21.24 14.91
C PRO A 178 4.54 -20.70 14.85
N ALA A 179 5.26 -20.79 15.96
CA ALA A 179 6.68 -20.47 16.05
C ALA A 179 7.51 -21.77 15.94
N ASP A 180 7.19 -22.57 14.92
CA ASP A 180 7.84 -23.85 14.68
C ASP A 180 9.27 -23.66 14.17
N GLU A 181 9.53 -22.66 13.35
CA GLU A 181 10.83 -22.43 12.71
C GLU A 181 10.99 -20.95 12.32
N PRO A 182 12.22 -20.47 12.08
CA PRO A 182 12.45 -19.08 11.72
C PRO A 182 11.62 -18.62 10.51
N GLU A 183 11.40 -19.51 9.54
CA GLU A 183 10.64 -19.24 8.32
C GLU A 183 9.13 -19.12 8.56
N ALA A 184 8.61 -19.69 9.65
CA ALA A 184 7.21 -19.58 10.04
C ALA A 184 6.87 -18.22 10.65
N LEU A 185 7.89 -17.44 11.07
CA LEU A 185 7.70 -16.07 11.51
C LEU A 185 7.37 -15.16 10.33
N ASP A 186 6.57 -14.13 10.58
CA ASP A 186 6.14 -13.20 9.53
C ASP A 186 7.30 -12.38 8.94
N LEU A 187 7.09 -11.84 7.75
CA LEU A 187 8.13 -11.08 7.02
C LEU A 187 8.60 -9.82 7.77
N MET A 188 7.78 -9.25 8.66
CA MET A 188 8.18 -8.09 9.47
C MET A 188 9.11 -8.54 10.60
N THR A 189 8.75 -9.59 11.32
CA THR A 189 9.57 -10.21 12.36
C THR A 189 10.93 -10.67 11.80
N ARG A 190 10.97 -11.12 10.55
CA ARG A 190 12.17 -11.54 9.83
C ARG A 190 12.92 -10.41 9.12
N CYS A 191 12.45 -9.17 9.23
CA CYS A 191 13.06 -8.01 8.58
C CYS A 191 13.19 -8.13 7.05
N ILE A 192 12.22 -8.76 6.39
CA ILE A 192 12.19 -8.94 4.93
C ILE A 192 11.35 -7.84 4.26
N SER A 193 10.15 -7.56 4.80
CA SER A 193 9.19 -6.60 4.22
C SER A 193 8.19 -6.15 5.29
N PHE A 194 7.76 -4.87 5.24
CA PHE A 194 6.85 -4.27 6.23
C PHE A 194 5.53 -3.68 5.65
N GLY A 195 5.04 -4.18 4.51
CA GLY A 195 3.66 -3.93 4.05
C GLY A 195 3.26 -2.49 3.66
N THR A 196 4.10 -1.47 3.89
CA THR A 196 3.83 -0.05 3.63
C THR A 196 4.47 0.47 2.33
N VAL A 197 4.86 -0.44 1.45
CA VAL A 197 5.74 -0.12 0.33
C VAL A 197 4.96 0.26 -0.91
N ILE A 198 3.89 -0.48 -1.21
CA ILE A 198 3.05 -0.29 -2.39
C ILE A 198 1.60 -0.64 -2.05
N PRO A 199 0.67 0.34 -2.02
CA PRO A 199 0.93 1.78 -2.06
C PRO A 199 1.70 2.29 -0.82
N MET A 200 2.27 3.50 -0.92
CA MET A 200 3.02 4.19 0.14
C MET A 200 2.06 4.76 1.20
N LEU A 201 1.47 3.87 1.99
CA LEU A 201 0.50 4.22 3.02
C LEU A 201 1.17 4.67 4.33
N PRO A 202 0.58 5.62 5.07
CA PRO A 202 1.10 6.04 6.36
C PRO A 202 1.03 4.89 7.37
N SER A 203 2.06 4.80 8.19
CA SER A 203 2.27 3.81 9.23
C SER A 203 2.39 4.46 10.60
N ALA A 204 2.59 3.65 11.63
CA ALA A 204 2.86 4.10 12.99
C ALA A 204 4.04 5.07 13.12
N TYR A 205 5.08 4.88 12.31
CA TYR A 205 6.34 5.63 12.33
C TYR A 205 7.14 5.43 11.03
N ASN A 206 8.22 6.19 10.83
CA ASN A 206 9.15 6.10 9.69
C ASN A 206 8.46 6.27 8.34
N ASN A 207 7.66 7.34 8.27
CA ASN A 207 6.77 7.69 7.17
C ASN A 207 7.45 8.53 6.09
N ASN A 208 8.77 8.38 5.94
CA ASN A 208 9.59 9.19 5.07
C ASN A 208 10.10 8.41 3.86
N TYR A 209 10.18 9.10 2.72
CA TYR A 209 10.55 8.57 1.42
C TYR A 209 11.53 9.51 0.75
N GLN A 210 12.73 9.02 0.43
CA GLN A 210 13.68 9.76 -0.38
C GLN A 210 13.52 9.36 -1.85
N ILE A 211 13.22 10.35 -2.69
CA ILE A 211 13.14 10.18 -4.14
C ILE A 211 14.44 10.70 -4.76
N VAL A 212 15.10 9.82 -5.51
CA VAL A 212 16.27 10.13 -6.32
C VAL A 212 15.93 9.84 -7.78
N GLN A 213 16.26 10.76 -8.68
CA GLN A 213 15.91 10.64 -10.08
C GLN A 213 17.15 10.77 -10.97
N THR A 214 17.22 9.91 -11.96
CA THR A 214 18.19 9.97 -13.04
C THR A 214 17.47 9.80 -14.38
N GLU A 215 18.15 10.07 -15.48
CA GLU A 215 17.62 9.73 -16.79
C GLU A 215 17.30 8.21 -16.84
N GLY A 216 16.06 7.87 -17.19
CA GLY A 216 15.61 6.49 -17.33
C GLY A 216 15.34 5.71 -16.03
N MET A 217 15.47 6.32 -14.84
CA MET A 217 15.15 5.66 -13.57
C MET A 217 14.70 6.63 -12.47
N VAL A 218 13.73 6.21 -11.67
CA VAL A 218 13.37 6.84 -10.39
C VAL A 218 13.63 5.80 -9.30
N ALA A 219 14.32 6.18 -8.22
CA ALA A 219 14.49 5.36 -7.04
C ALA A 219 13.75 5.98 -5.87
N ILE A 220 12.98 5.17 -5.14
CA ILE A 220 12.33 5.57 -3.90
C ILE A 220 12.92 4.73 -2.77
N ASN A 221 13.66 5.38 -1.87
CA ASN A 221 14.15 4.76 -0.65
C ASN A 221 13.14 5.04 0.46
N THR A 222 12.51 3.99 0.97
CA THR A 222 11.56 4.07 2.10
C THR A 222 12.35 3.95 3.40
N GLU A 223 12.12 4.84 4.35
CA GLU A 223 12.83 4.81 5.64
C GLU A 223 12.63 3.49 6.38
N MET A 224 11.40 2.97 6.37
CA MET A 224 11.08 1.71 7.04
C MET A 224 11.74 0.52 6.35
N VAL A 225 12.46 -0.31 7.12
CA VAL A 225 13.18 -1.51 6.69
C VAL A 225 14.47 -1.18 5.93
N HIS A 226 14.62 -1.60 4.68
CA HIS A 226 15.88 -1.44 3.93
C HIS A 226 15.64 -1.38 2.42
N GLN A 227 14.42 -1.03 2.03
CA GLN A 227 13.99 -1.25 0.67
C GLN A 227 14.14 0.01 -0.20
N VAL A 228 14.86 -0.17 -1.30
CA VAL A 228 14.89 0.78 -2.41
C VAL A 228 14.05 0.25 -3.56
N ARG A 229 12.94 0.92 -3.87
CA ARG A 229 12.13 0.69 -5.07
C ARG A 229 12.81 1.33 -6.26
N ARG A 230 13.31 0.52 -7.20
CA ARG A 230 13.91 1.01 -8.45
C ARG A 230 12.85 0.94 -9.53
N ILE A 231 12.52 2.08 -10.13
CA ILE A 231 11.43 2.24 -11.09
C ILE A 231 12.06 2.68 -12.42
N PRO A 232 12.31 1.74 -13.34
CA PRO A 232 12.74 2.09 -14.69
C PRO A 232 11.69 2.95 -15.39
N THR A 233 12.14 4.05 -16.01
CA THR A 233 11.31 4.98 -16.80
C THR A 233 11.72 4.98 -18.28
N ASP A 234 12.54 4.01 -18.68
CA ASP A 234 13.14 3.85 -20.01
C ASP A 234 12.25 3.08 -21.01
N GLY A 235 11.00 2.77 -20.64
CA GLY A 235 10.05 2.08 -21.50
C GLY A 235 10.27 0.58 -21.64
N LYS A 236 11.17 -0.03 -20.85
CA LYS A 236 11.31 -1.49 -20.81
C LYS A 236 10.00 -2.16 -20.39
N PRO A 237 9.65 -3.31 -20.98
CA PRO A 237 8.47 -4.06 -20.56
C PRO A 237 8.66 -4.63 -19.15
N HIS A 238 7.54 -5.02 -18.55
CA HIS A 238 7.56 -5.81 -17.32
C HIS A 238 8.32 -7.12 -17.50
N LEU A 239 8.85 -7.63 -16.39
CA LEU A 239 9.38 -8.99 -16.31
C LEU A 239 8.29 -10.01 -16.66
N PRO A 240 8.65 -11.19 -17.19
CA PRO A 240 7.69 -12.27 -17.38
C PRO A 240 6.90 -12.55 -16.09
N SER A 241 5.59 -12.77 -16.19
CA SER A 241 4.66 -12.83 -15.04
C SER A 241 4.98 -13.91 -14.00
N HIS A 242 5.75 -14.95 -14.37
CA HIS A 242 6.21 -15.99 -13.45
C HIS A 242 7.42 -15.56 -12.59
N VAL A 243 8.10 -14.46 -12.95
CA VAL A 243 9.17 -13.87 -12.16
C VAL A 243 8.54 -12.89 -11.16
N ARG A 244 8.32 -13.36 -9.93
CA ARG A 244 7.64 -12.62 -8.86
C ARG A 244 8.62 -12.10 -7.81
N GLN A 245 8.38 -10.89 -7.31
CA GLN A 245 9.22 -10.20 -6.33
C GLN A 245 8.38 -9.74 -5.13
N TRP A 246 9.00 -9.58 -3.96
CA TRP A 246 8.30 -9.13 -2.74
C TRP A 246 7.62 -7.78 -2.91
N PHE A 247 8.19 -6.91 -3.73
CA PHE A 247 7.72 -5.56 -3.97
C PHE A 247 7.29 -5.33 -5.42
N GLY A 248 7.00 -6.44 -6.12
CA GLY A 248 6.61 -6.43 -7.52
C GLY A 248 7.69 -5.92 -8.47
N ASP A 249 7.31 -5.76 -9.73
CA ASP A 249 8.11 -5.24 -10.83
C ASP A 249 7.51 -3.92 -11.30
N PRO A 250 8.05 -2.76 -10.87
CA PRO A 250 7.50 -1.45 -11.23
C PRO A 250 8.00 -0.97 -12.60
N ARG A 251 7.13 -0.30 -13.37
CA ARG A 251 7.46 0.40 -14.62
C ARG A 251 6.87 1.79 -14.62
N GLY A 252 7.73 2.79 -14.77
CA GLY A 252 7.36 4.20 -14.81
C GLY A 252 7.22 4.71 -16.24
N ARG A 253 6.30 5.64 -16.44
CA ARG A 253 6.18 6.45 -17.65
C ARG A 253 5.75 7.87 -17.29
N TRP A 254 6.09 8.83 -18.14
CA TRP A 254 5.71 10.23 -17.94
C TRP A 254 4.45 10.57 -18.74
N GLU A 255 3.41 11.05 -18.07
CA GLU A 255 2.19 11.62 -18.65
C GLU A 255 2.17 13.12 -18.35
N GLY A 256 2.68 13.93 -19.27
CA GLY A 256 2.92 15.36 -19.01
C GLY A 256 3.89 15.54 -17.83
N ASP A 257 3.41 16.22 -16.78
CA ASP A 257 4.18 16.44 -15.54
C ASP A 257 3.94 15.38 -14.45
N THR A 258 3.30 14.26 -14.80
CA THR A 258 3.02 13.17 -13.87
C THR A 258 3.91 11.97 -14.16
N LEU A 259 4.59 11.44 -13.14
CA LEU A 259 5.16 10.09 -13.21
C LEU A 259 4.07 9.09 -12.88
N VAL A 260 3.74 8.21 -13.81
CA VAL A 260 2.80 7.10 -13.62
C VAL A 260 3.59 5.81 -13.50
N VAL A 261 3.39 5.09 -12.41
CA VAL A 261 4.10 3.84 -12.11
C VAL A 261 3.10 2.71 -12.03
N GLU A 262 3.29 1.69 -12.86
CA GLU A 262 2.52 0.45 -12.79
C GLU A 262 3.38 -0.62 -12.14
N THR A 263 2.86 -1.33 -11.13
CA THR A 263 3.56 -2.43 -10.47
C THR A 263 2.70 -3.68 -10.50
N THR A 264 3.30 -4.78 -10.94
CA THR A 264 2.71 -6.13 -11.01
C THR A 264 3.69 -7.16 -10.43
N ASN A 265 3.46 -8.46 -10.65
CA ASN A 265 4.40 -9.54 -10.33
C ASN A 265 4.76 -9.63 -8.84
N PHE A 266 3.81 -9.39 -7.95
CA PHE A 266 4.01 -9.56 -6.52
C PHE A 266 4.11 -11.06 -6.15
N LYS A 267 4.81 -11.33 -5.05
CA LYS A 267 4.84 -12.67 -4.43
C LYS A 267 3.54 -13.06 -3.72
N GLY A 268 2.70 -12.10 -3.36
CA GLY A 268 1.36 -12.34 -2.80
C GLY A 268 1.25 -12.30 -1.27
N GLU A 269 2.31 -11.94 -0.55
CA GLU A 269 2.29 -11.80 0.91
C GLU A 269 2.37 -10.32 1.30
N PHE A 270 1.30 -9.81 1.90
CA PHE A 270 1.15 -8.40 2.27
C PHE A 270 0.71 -8.27 3.73
N PHE A 271 0.84 -7.06 4.28
CA PHE A 271 0.49 -6.76 5.68
C PHE A 271 -0.37 -5.50 5.78
N GLY A 272 -0.88 -5.25 6.99
CA GLY A 272 -1.65 -4.05 7.31
C GLY A 272 -2.88 -3.91 6.40
N ARG A 273 -3.06 -2.73 5.82
CA ARG A 273 -4.21 -2.41 4.96
C ARG A 273 -4.27 -3.24 3.67
N MET A 274 -3.16 -3.84 3.26
CA MET A 274 -3.04 -4.66 2.05
C MET A 274 -3.05 -6.16 2.34
N ALA A 275 -3.22 -6.60 3.59
CA ALA A 275 -3.13 -8.02 3.97
C ALA A 275 -4.12 -8.95 3.22
N ALA A 276 -5.20 -8.39 2.67
CA ALA A 276 -6.15 -9.14 1.86
C ALA A 276 -5.75 -9.28 0.39
N ALA A 277 -4.79 -8.51 -0.13
CA ALA A 277 -4.27 -8.69 -1.48
C ALA A 277 -3.58 -10.05 -1.64
N ASP A 278 -3.41 -10.49 -2.88
CA ASP A 278 -2.64 -11.67 -3.26
C ASP A 278 -1.75 -11.41 -4.47
N GLU A 279 -1.18 -12.46 -5.05
CA GLU A 279 -0.21 -12.36 -6.12
C GLU A 279 -0.80 -11.79 -7.43
N ASN A 280 -2.11 -11.62 -7.54
CA ASN A 280 -2.80 -10.98 -8.67
C ASN A 280 -2.87 -9.45 -8.55
N LEU A 281 -2.36 -8.89 -7.45
CA LEU A 281 -2.30 -7.45 -7.23
C LEU A 281 -1.62 -6.70 -8.40
N ARG A 282 -2.28 -5.64 -8.83
CA ARG A 282 -1.78 -4.60 -9.72
C ARG A 282 -1.99 -3.26 -9.03
N VAL A 283 -0.93 -2.46 -8.95
CA VAL A 283 -1.01 -1.09 -8.40
C VAL A 283 -0.56 -0.09 -9.44
N VAL A 284 -1.37 0.94 -9.67
CA VAL A 284 -1.01 2.08 -10.51
C VAL A 284 -0.89 3.31 -9.62
N GLU A 285 0.30 3.88 -9.55
CA GLU A 285 0.63 5.06 -8.77
C GLU A 285 0.85 6.26 -9.69
N ARG A 286 0.51 7.47 -9.21
CA ARG A 286 0.73 8.73 -9.92
C ARG A 286 1.41 9.71 -8.97
N PHE A 287 2.50 10.31 -9.41
CA PHE A 287 3.27 11.28 -8.66
C PHE A 287 3.29 12.59 -9.44
N THR A 288 2.62 13.60 -8.89
CA THR A 288 2.47 14.91 -9.53
C THR A 288 2.96 15.99 -8.60
N ARG A 289 3.94 16.76 -9.05
CA ARG A 289 4.42 17.91 -8.29
C ARG A 289 3.41 19.05 -8.43
N VAL A 290 2.73 19.41 -7.35
CA VAL A 290 1.66 20.44 -7.36
C VAL A 290 2.04 21.73 -6.63
N GLY A 291 3.15 21.74 -5.90
CA GLY A 291 3.70 22.94 -5.28
C GLY A 291 5.18 22.80 -4.92
N PRO A 292 5.81 23.85 -4.36
CA PRO A 292 7.20 23.80 -3.91
C PRO A 292 7.44 22.78 -2.78
N ASP A 293 6.41 22.43 -2.01
CA ASP A 293 6.53 21.49 -0.88
C ASP A 293 5.48 20.38 -0.89
N VAL A 294 4.70 20.25 -1.98
CA VAL A 294 3.65 19.22 -2.10
C VAL A 294 3.86 18.34 -3.32
N LEU A 295 4.05 17.05 -3.09
CA LEU A 295 4.04 16.01 -4.12
C LEU A 295 2.75 15.20 -3.96
N LEU A 296 1.81 15.39 -4.88
CA LEU A 296 0.57 14.63 -4.86
C LEU A 296 0.85 13.19 -5.27
N TYR A 297 0.66 12.27 -4.33
CA TYR A 297 0.72 10.84 -4.56
C TYR A 297 -0.70 10.28 -4.63
N GLN A 298 -1.03 9.66 -5.75
CA GLN A 298 -2.29 8.95 -5.96
C GLN A 298 -1.98 7.51 -6.28
N PHE A 299 -2.90 6.61 -5.94
CA PHE A 299 -2.76 5.21 -6.28
C PHE A 299 -4.11 4.58 -6.55
N THR A 300 -4.11 3.55 -7.38
CA THR A 300 -5.23 2.65 -7.62
C THR A 300 -4.75 1.22 -7.41
N VAL A 301 -5.47 0.50 -6.56
CA VAL A 301 -5.29 -0.91 -6.26
C VAL A 301 -6.32 -1.70 -7.06
N ASP A 302 -5.84 -2.66 -7.84
CA ASP A 302 -6.64 -3.60 -8.62
C ASP A 302 -6.18 -5.02 -8.30
N ASP A 303 -7.02 -5.74 -7.58
CA ASP A 303 -6.82 -7.16 -7.25
C ASP A 303 -8.21 -7.82 -7.25
N PRO A 304 -8.63 -8.37 -8.40
CA PRO A 304 -9.98 -8.88 -8.59
C PRO A 304 -10.23 -10.21 -7.86
N THR A 305 -9.17 -10.88 -7.38
CA THR A 305 -9.32 -12.06 -6.52
C THR A 305 -9.55 -11.64 -5.08
N ALA A 306 -8.99 -10.50 -4.64
CA ALA A 306 -9.17 -9.99 -3.29
C ALA A 306 -10.46 -9.17 -3.09
N TRP A 307 -10.72 -8.15 -3.92
CA TRP A 307 -11.81 -7.18 -3.75
C TRP A 307 -12.83 -7.23 -4.88
N THR A 308 -14.08 -6.85 -4.59
CA THR A 308 -15.15 -6.84 -5.61
C THR A 308 -15.01 -5.76 -6.68
N ALA A 309 -14.14 -4.76 -6.45
CA ALA A 309 -13.83 -3.69 -7.39
C ALA A 309 -12.44 -3.10 -7.06
N PRO A 310 -11.77 -2.46 -8.02
CA PRO A 310 -10.61 -1.62 -7.75
C PRO A 310 -10.97 -0.46 -6.81
N TRP A 311 -9.96 0.08 -6.14
CA TRP A 311 -10.12 1.25 -5.26
C TRP A 311 -8.91 2.15 -5.33
N SER A 312 -9.10 3.44 -5.05
CA SER A 312 -8.06 4.45 -5.17
C SER A 312 -7.95 5.31 -3.92
N GLY A 313 -6.75 5.81 -3.67
CA GLY A 313 -6.48 6.77 -2.61
C GLY A 313 -5.56 7.88 -3.05
N GLU A 314 -5.53 8.93 -2.24
CA GLU A 314 -4.74 10.14 -2.49
C GLU A 314 -4.09 10.63 -1.21
N ILE A 315 -2.79 10.90 -1.28
CA ILE A 315 -1.97 11.39 -0.17
C ILE A 315 -1.05 12.50 -0.69
N PRO A 316 -1.29 13.76 -0.32
CA PRO A 316 -0.32 14.83 -0.52
C PRO A 316 0.92 14.60 0.34
N LEU A 317 2.03 14.22 -0.27
CA LEU A 317 3.31 14.11 0.42
C LEU A 317 3.90 15.50 0.64
N THR A 318 4.41 15.74 1.85
CA THR A 318 5.01 17.03 2.22
C THR A 318 6.53 16.93 2.18
N ARG A 319 7.20 17.94 1.62
CA ARG A 319 8.67 18.01 1.61
C ARG A 319 9.19 18.20 3.04
N ILE A 320 10.25 17.50 3.38
CA ILE A 320 11.01 17.74 4.62
C ILE A 320 12.47 18.04 4.29
N ASP A 321 13.08 18.90 5.11
CA ASP A 321 14.51 19.21 5.09
C ASP A 321 15.18 18.52 6.28
N ASP A 322 15.22 17.19 6.22
CA ASP A 322 15.83 16.33 7.23
C ASP A 322 16.66 15.24 6.54
N LEU A 323 17.27 14.34 7.31
CA LEU A 323 17.95 13.17 6.80
C LEU A 323 17.02 11.95 6.80
N LEU A 324 17.21 11.07 5.82
CA LEU A 324 16.62 9.74 5.89
C LEU A 324 17.58 8.83 6.66
N TYR A 325 17.18 8.39 7.85
CA TYR A 325 18.02 7.54 8.70
C TYR A 325 17.92 6.06 8.29
N GLU A 326 18.95 5.30 8.61
CA GLU A 326 18.92 3.85 8.43
C GLU A 326 17.96 3.20 9.42
N TYR A 327 17.10 2.31 8.93
CA TYR A 327 16.30 1.43 9.78
C TYR A 327 16.96 0.06 9.91
N ALA A 328 17.76 -0.10 10.96
CA ALA A 328 18.50 -1.32 11.23
C ALA A 328 17.62 -2.43 11.85
N CYS A 329 16.58 -2.89 11.13
CA CYS A 329 15.62 -3.89 11.63
C CYS A 329 16.28 -5.14 12.20
N HIS A 330 17.32 -5.66 11.53
CA HIS A 330 17.96 -6.91 11.90
C HIS A 330 18.97 -6.74 13.04
N GLU A 331 19.60 -5.56 13.15
CA GLU A 331 20.62 -5.32 14.18
C GLU A 331 19.94 -5.24 15.54
N GLY A 332 20.27 -6.17 16.43
CA GLY A 332 19.65 -6.25 17.75
C GLY A 332 18.23 -6.83 17.77
N ASN A 333 17.72 -7.40 16.68
CA ASN A 333 16.43 -8.11 16.69
C ASN A 333 16.53 -9.42 17.49
N ARG A 334 16.28 -9.32 18.79
CA ARG A 334 16.15 -10.46 19.72
C ARG A 334 14.76 -11.10 19.68
N GLY A 335 13.79 -10.48 19.00
CA GLY A 335 12.41 -10.95 18.93
C GLY A 335 12.32 -12.35 18.36
N MET A 336 12.96 -12.59 17.21
CA MET A 336 13.00 -13.92 16.60
C MET A 336 13.56 -14.99 17.54
N GLU A 337 14.74 -14.76 18.13
CA GLU A 337 15.37 -15.72 19.03
C GLU A 337 14.48 -15.99 20.26
N ASN A 338 13.93 -14.93 20.86
CA ASN A 338 13.09 -15.04 22.05
C ASN A 338 11.79 -15.78 21.78
N ILE A 339 11.10 -15.48 20.67
CA ILE A 339 9.88 -16.16 20.24
C ILE A 339 10.13 -17.66 20.08
N LEU A 340 11.17 -18.03 19.32
CA LEU A 340 11.50 -19.43 19.06
C LEU A 340 11.95 -20.16 20.33
N ARG A 341 12.75 -19.50 21.19
CA ARG A 341 13.19 -20.05 22.47
C ARG A 341 12.02 -20.32 23.40
N ALA A 342 11.09 -19.36 23.52
CA ALA A 342 9.87 -19.49 24.32
C ALA A 342 9.02 -20.64 23.79
N ALA A 343 8.75 -20.68 22.48
CA ALA A 343 7.99 -21.76 21.85
C ALA A 343 8.60 -23.14 22.12
N ARG A 344 9.93 -23.27 22.03
CA ARG A 344 10.63 -24.53 22.36
C ARG A 344 10.54 -24.91 23.83
N GLN A 345 10.47 -23.95 24.73
CA GLN A 345 10.26 -24.23 26.14
C GLN A 345 8.85 -24.75 26.41
N GLU A 346 7.84 -24.14 25.79
CA GLU A 346 6.44 -24.58 25.89
C GLU A 346 6.25 -26.01 25.35
N ILE A 347 6.77 -26.29 24.15
CA ILE A 347 6.71 -27.62 23.52
C ILE A 347 7.34 -28.69 24.45
N ARG A 348 8.54 -28.41 24.98
CA ARG A 348 9.20 -29.32 25.93
C ARG A 348 8.39 -29.53 27.21
N ALA A 349 7.77 -28.47 27.75
CA ALA A 349 6.98 -28.54 28.97
C ALA A 349 5.71 -29.39 28.79
N ALA A 350 5.14 -29.42 27.58
CA ALA A 350 3.99 -30.25 27.24
C ALA A 350 4.33 -31.73 26.99
N GLY A 351 5.62 -32.09 26.96
CA GLY A 351 6.06 -33.47 26.68
C GLY A 351 5.98 -33.86 25.20
N GLU A 352 5.72 -32.90 24.31
CA GLU A 352 5.76 -33.09 22.87
C GLU A 352 7.23 -32.98 22.41
N ARG A 353 7.77 -34.02 21.77
CA ARG A 353 9.15 -34.04 21.24
C ARG A 353 9.18 -33.79 19.74
#